data_AF-A0A412FBJ9-F1
#
_entry.id   AF-A0A412FBJ9-F1
#
_cell.length_a   1.000
_cell.length_b   1.000
_cell.length_c   1.000
_cell.angle_alpha   90.00
_cell.angle_beta   90.00
_cell.angle_gamma   90.00
#
_symmetry.space_group_name_H-M   'P 1'
#
loop_
_entity.id
_entity.type
_entity.pdbx_description
1 polymer ?
#
loop_
_entity_poly.entity_id
_entity_poly.type
_entity_poly.pdbx_seq_one_letter_code
_entity_poly.pdbx_strand_id
1 'polypeptide(L)'
;MNIDYSQFYRGTTNIPSYGNGIYKKDTLVKYEFNTTDEHGNKIMDKMSREETLQAMKDIGSQYGDAVIVEFSGDGMAALVENKKGIVDANVTQEQRESMEARNAAFQKEITQVDNSLELPAYSGMYGADKAVASAVENCSKEEQGFVYDIIRQNFLVGNTGSMTEEERQANISLGMKKAEYATENFIPEDSRKPFLEAMESIAKLASAGKADNNGNMDYGVGKGTYLGHGSNIVKTTNALDMMRTMDGSAYTEYQKISKESSNEDRQLNALKYLTNWYEGAVKKNPSMVDNYEKQSEEYVEKNVKDQKLDATFSDIKTENKAAFFESLKVFQNNNPNFLSSIINRELASKFWSI
;
A
#
# COMPACT_ATOMS: atom_id res chain seq x y z
N MET A 1 1.88 -45.71 -23.31
CA MET A 1 2.90 -45.59 -24.36
C MET A 1 3.78 -44.43 -23.92
N ASN A 2 5.01 -44.66 -23.44
CA ASN A 2 5.89 -43.56 -23.07
C ASN A 2 6.45 -42.98 -24.36
N ILE A 3 5.98 -41.80 -24.75
CA ILE A 3 6.55 -41.05 -25.85
C ILE A 3 7.93 -40.58 -25.38
N ASP A 4 8.97 -40.88 -26.15
CA ASP A 4 10.33 -40.45 -25.84
C ASP A 4 10.53 -39.00 -26.32
N TYR A 5 10.63 -38.08 -25.37
CA TYR A 5 10.80 -36.65 -25.62
C TYR A 5 12.28 -36.21 -25.62
N SER A 6 13.24 -37.14 -25.51
CA SER A 6 14.68 -36.84 -25.43
C SER A 6 15.19 -36.06 -26.65
N GLN A 7 14.60 -36.26 -27.82
CA GLN A 7 14.94 -35.52 -29.06
C GLN A 7 14.65 -34.00 -28.97
N PHE A 8 13.77 -33.59 -28.06
CA PHE A 8 13.41 -32.19 -27.83
C PHE A 8 14.22 -31.55 -26.71
N TYR A 9 15.05 -32.31 -26.00
CA TYR A 9 15.89 -31.79 -24.93
C TYR A 9 17.00 -30.88 -25.48
N ARG A 10 17.23 -29.74 -24.83
CA ARG A 10 18.22 -28.73 -25.24
C ARG A 10 19.27 -28.42 -24.19
N GLY A 11 19.17 -29.03 -23.01
CA GLY A 11 20.17 -28.90 -21.96
C GLY A 11 19.60 -28.55 -20.60
N THR A 12 20.47 -28.64 -19.60
CA THR A 12 20.19 -28.26 -18.22
C THR A 12 21.18 -27.20 -17.80
N THR A 13 20.70 -26.14 -17.15
CA THR A 13 21.50 -25.01 -16.70
C THR A 13 21.17 -24.67 -15.25
N ASN A 14 22.18 -24.34 -14.45
CA ASN A 14 21.96 -23.82 -13.10
C ASN A 14 21.52 -22.35 -13.18
N ILE A 15 20.53 -21.98 -12.39
CA ILE A 15 19.99 -20.61 -12.35
C ILE A 15 20.19 -19.99 -10.96
N PRO A 16 20.28 -18.65 -10.87
CA PRO A 16 20.12 -17.96 -9.59
C PRO A 16 18.81 -18.41 -8.94
N SER A 17 18.90 -18.90 -7.72
CA SER A 17 17.81 -19.52 -6.96
C SER A 17 16.49 -18.74 -7.08
N TYR A 18 15.44 -19.42 -7.56
CA TYR A 18 14.08 -18.91 -7.58
C TYR A 18 13.26 -19.52 -6.42
N GLY A 19 12.65 -18.67 -5.58
CA GLY A 19 11.92 -19.08 -4.37
C GLY A 19 12.79 -19.17 -3.11
N ASN A 20 12.14 -19.30 -1.94
CA ASN A 20 12.77 -19.39 -0.62
C ASN A 20 12.38 -20.69 0.11
N GLY A 21 13.29 -21.23 0.93
CA GLY A 21 13.03 -22.39 1.78
C GLY A 21 12.96 -23.73 1.02
N ILE A 22 11.99 -24.58 1.37
CA ILE A 22 11.84 -25.96 0.85
C ILE A 22 11.41 -25.99 -0.63
N TYR A 23 10.94 -24.86 -1.16
CA TYR A 23 10.50 -24.68 -2.56
C TYR A 23 11.56 -24.01 -3.44
N LYS A 24 12.82 -24.02 -2.99
CA LYS A 24 13.94 -23.44 -3.73
C LYS A 24 14.14 -24.21 -5.04
N LYS A 25 14.15 -23.49 -6.16
CA LYS A 25 14.49 -24.02 -7.47
C LYS A 25 15.78 -23.40 -7.99
N ASP A 26 16.78 -24.22 -8.29
CA ASP A 26 18.11 -23.77 -8.75
C ASP A 26 18.57 -24.44 -10.05
N THR A 27 17.73 -25.31 -10.61
CA THR A 27 18.01 -26.05 -11.85
C THR A 27 16.93 -25.78 -12.90
N LEU A 28 17.35 -25.38 -14.10
CA LEU A 28 16.49 -25.14 -15.26
C LEU A 28 16.79 -26.16 -16.36
N VAL A 29 15.76 -26.86 -16.83
CA VAL A 29 15.83 -27.84 -17.91
C VAL A 29 15.05 -27.31 -19.11
N LYS A 30 15.62 -27.38 -20.31
CA LYS A 30 15.02 -26.82 -21.53
C LYS A 30 14.61 -27.88 -22.53
N TYR A 31 13.39 -27.76 -23.02
CA TYR A 31 12.85 -28.52 -24.14
C TYR A 31 12.34 -27.58 -25.24
N GLU A 32 12.62 -27.94 -26.50
CA GLU A 32 12.25 -27.16 -27.67
C GLU A 32 11.58 -28.05 -28.72
N PHE A 33 10.34 -27.70 -29.05
CA PHE A 33 9.46 -28.43 -29.97
C PHE A 33 9.27 -27.61 -31.24
N ASN A 34 10.17 -27.78 -32.20
CA ASN A 34 10.10 -27.10 -33.49
C ASN A 34 9.49 -28.02 -34.55
N THR A 35 8.53 -27.51 -35.35
CA THR A 35 7.90 -28.26 -36.45
C THR A 35 8.84 -28.43 -37.65
N THR A 36 9.88 -27.60 -37.73
CA THR A 36 10.89 -27.60 -38.81
C THR A 36 12.32 -27.54 -38.26
N ASP A 37 13.27 -28.10 -39.01
CA ASP A 37 14.71 -28.02 -38.72
C ASP A 37 15.31 -26.69 -39.22
N GLU A 38 16.58 -26.45 -38.90
CA GLU A 38 17.33 -25.26 -39.35
C GLU A 38 17.43 -25.14 -40.88
N HIS A 39 17.14 -26.21 -41.62
CA HIS A 39 17.14 -26.27 -43.09
C HIS A 39 15.72 -26.19 -43.68
N GLY A 40 14.69 -26.00 -42.85
CA GLY A 40 13.28 -25.90 -43.26
C GLY A 40 12.60 -27.25 -43.54
N ASN A 41 13.23 -28.38 -43.22
CA ASN A 41 12.60 -29.69 -43.36
C ASN A 41 11.66 -29.95 -42.19
N LYS A 42 10.52 -30.60 -42.46
CA LYS A 42 9.53 -30.94 -41.44
C LYS A 42 10.08 -32.00 -40.47
N ILE A 43 10.18 -31.66 -39.19
CA ILE A 43 10.59 -32.58 -38.12
C ILE A 43 9.36 -33.22 -37.46
N MET A 44 8.31 -32.43 -37.19
CA MET A 44 7.10 -32.91 -36.52
C MET A 44 5.88 -32.09 -36.93
N ASP A 45 4.70 -32.68 -36.76
CA ASP A 45 3.44 -31.94 -36.83
C ASP A 45 3.25 -31.06 -35.58
N LYS A 46 2.52 -29.96 -35.75
CA LYS A 46 2.11 -29.10 -34.64
C LYS A 46 1.22 -29.90 -33.68
N MET A 47 1.55 -29.89 -32.39
CA MET A 47 0.81 -30.67 -31.40
C MET A 47 -0.55 -30.02 -31.09
N SER A 48 -1.55 -30.86 -30.84
CA SER A 48 -2.83 -30.43 -30.25
C SER A 48 -2.64 -30.00 -28.79
N ARG A 49 -3.65 -29.35 -28.21
CA ARG A 49 -3.61 -28.88 -26.82
C ARG A 49 -3.46 -30.05 -25.84
N GLU A 50 -4.20 -31.12 -26.06
CA GLU A 50 -4.18 -32.31 -25.22
C GLU A 50 -2.81 -32.99 -25.28
N GLU A 51 -2.22 -33.09 -26.47
CA GLU A 51 -0.86 -33.60 -26.66
C GLU A 51 0.19 -32.71 -25.99
N THR A 52 0.04 -31.38 -26.12
CA THR A 52 0.93 -30.39 -25.50
C THR A 52 0.90 -30.49 -23.97
N LEU A 53 -0.29 -30.58 -23.36
CA LEU A 53 -0.45 -30.70 -21.92
C LEU A 53 0.04 -32.06 -21.40
N GLN A 54 -0.20 -33.13 -22.16
CA GLN A 54 0.29 -34.46 -21.82
C GLN A 54 1.82 -34.52 -21.87
N ALA A 55 2.45 -33.93 -22.90
CA ALA A 55 3.91 -33.83 -22.99
C ALA A 55 4.51 -33.05 -21.83
N MET A 56 3.92 -31.91 -21.45
CA MET A 56 4.35 -31.14 -20.28
C MET A 56 4.26 -31.95 -18.98
N LYS A 57 3.18 -32.72 -18.81
CA LYS A 57 2.97 -33.55 -17.63
C LYS A 57 3.96 -34.72 -17.58
N ASP A 58 4.17 -35.40 -18.70
CA ASP A 58 5.08 -36.54 -18.80
C ASP A 58 6.53 -36.11 -18.57
N ILE A 59 6.95 -34.98 -19.16
CA ILE A 59 8.31 -34.43 -18.96
C ILE A 59 8.45 -33.88 -17.55
N GLY A 60 7.49 -33.10 -17.07
CA GLY A 60 7.51 -32.53 -15.72
C GLY A 60 7.59 -33.61 -14.63
N SER A 61 6.92 -34.75 -14.83
CA SER A 61 6.94 -35.87 -13.88
C SER A 61 8.30 -36.58 -13.75
N GLN A 62 9.22 -36.36 -14.70
CA GLN A 62 10.57 -36.93 -14.66
C GLN A 62 11.51 -36.13 -13.74
N TYR A 63 11.13 -34.91 -13.35
CA TYR A 63 11.95 -34.02 -12.54
C TYR A 63 11.29 -33.74 -11.19
N GLY A 64 12.11 -33.61 -10.15
CA GLY A 64 11.64 -33.28 -8.80
C GLY A 64 11.28 -31.80 -8.63
N ASP A 65 10.64 -31.45 -7.52
CA ASP A 65 10.08 -30.11 -7.24
C ASP A 65 11.11 -28.95 -7.30
N ALA A 66 12.41 -29.25 -7.18
CA ALA A 66 13.50 -28.28 -7.24
C ALA A 66 13.88 -27.84 -8.67
N VAL A 67 13.25 -28.41 -9.71
CA VAL A 67 13.57 -28.15 -11.12
C VAL A 67 12.49 -27.29 -11.77
N ILE A 68 12.91 -26.35 -12.60
CA ILE A 68 12.04 -25.64 -13.56
C ILE A 68 12.24 -26.29 -14.93
N VAL A 69 11.15 -26.70 -15.57
CA VAL A 69 11.19 -27.17 -16.97
C VAL A 69 10.61 -26.09 -17.86
N GLU A 70 11.42 -25.60 -18.79
CA GLU A 70 11.06 -24.61 -19.79
C GLU A 70 10.74 -25.31 -21.11
N PHE A 71 9.59 -24.97 -21.69
CA PHE A 71 9.10 -25.48 -22.96
C PHE A 71 9.05 -24.34 -23.97
N SER A 72 9.62 -24.56 -25.15
CA SER A 72 9.69 -23.56 -26.22
C SER A 72 9.44 -24.21 -27.59
N GLY A 73 9.29 -23.40 -28.64
CA GLY A 73 9.09 -23.86 -30.03
C GLY A 73 7.65 -23.72 -30.54
N ASP A 74 7.52 -23.69 -31.86
CA ASP A 74 6.25 -23.47 -32.58
C ASP A 74 5.28 -24.66 -32.52
N GLY A 75 5.79 -25.85 -32.20
CA GLY A 75 5.02 -27.06 -31.94
C GLY A 75 4.10 -26.94 -30.70
N MET A 76 4.34 -25.97 -29.80
CA MET A 76 3.57 -25.74 -28.57
C MET A 76 2.52 -24.61 -28.72
N ALA A 77 2.34 -24.02 -29.91
CA ALA A 77 1.54 -22.80 -30.07
C ALA A 77 0.03 -22.95 -29.78
N ALA A 78 -0.48 -24.19 -29.63
CA ALA A 78 -1.86 -24.46 -29.24
C ALA A 78 -2.25 -23.87 -27.86
N LEU A 79 -1.28 -23.57 -26.99
CA LEU A 79 -1.52 -22.91 -25.69
C LEU A 79 -1.71 -21.39 -25.80
N VAL A 80 -1.20 -20.77 -26.87
CA VAL A 80 -1.27 -19.31 -27.09
C VAL A 80 -2.62 -18.90 -27.71
N GLU A 81 -3.25 -19.80 -28.47
CA GLU A 81 -4.46 -19.51 -29.24
C GLU A 81 -5.73 -19.30 -28.37
N ASN A 82 -5.78 -19.84 -27.13
CA ASN A 82 -7.02 -19.85 -26.33
C ASN A 82 -7.19 -18.72 -25.29
N LYS A 83 -6.26 -17.78 -25.16
CA LYS A 83 -6.53 -16.50 -24.45
C LYS A 83 -7.24 -15.46 -25.33
N LYS A 84 -7.40 -15.73 -26.63
CA LYS A 84 -8.08 -14.86 -27.62
C LYS A 84 -9.58 -15.16 -27.78
N GLY A 85 -10.14 -16.12 -27.04
CA GLY A 85 -11.44 -16.73 -27.37
C GLY A 85 -12.72 -15.98 -27.00
N ILE A 86 -12.67 -14.81 -26.34
CA ILE A 86 -13.91 -14.12 -25.90
C ILE A 86 -14.05 -12.67 -26.42
N VAL A 87 -12.96 -12.00 -26.85
CA VAL A 87 -13.01 -10.58 -27.26
C VAL A 87 -12.85 -10.39 -28.78
N ASP A 88 -12.33 -11.37 -29.51
CA ASP A 88 -11.91 -11.18 -30.92
C ASP A 88 -12.96 -11.53 -31.99
N ALA A 89 -14.15 -12.03 -31.63
CA ALA A 89 -15.09 -12.51 -32.66
C ALA A 89 -15.60 -11.41 -33.63
N ASN A 90 -15.41 -10.13 -33.31
CA ASN A 90 -15.92 -9.00 -34.12
C ASN A 90 -14.91 -7.87 -34.35
N VAL A 91 -13.61 -8.08 -34.10
CA VAL A 91 -12.60 -7.01 -34.27
C VAL A 91 -11.85 -7.21 -35.59
N THR A 92 -11.97 -6.26 -36.52
CA THR A 92 -11.21 -6.31 -37.78
C THR A 92 -9.72 -6.05 -37.53
N GLN A 93 -8.85 -6.52 -38.44
CA GLN A 93 -7.40 -6.29 -38.38
C GLN A 93 -7.06 -4.81 -38.12
N GLU A 94 -7.79 -3.90 -38.77
CA GLU A 94 -7.64 -2.45 -38.66
C GLU A 94 -8.01 -1.90 -37.26
N GLN A 95 -9.02 -2.48 -36.61
CA GLN A 95 -9.39 -2.14 -35.24
C GLN A 95 -8.37 -2.65 -34.23
N ARG A 96 -7.75 -3.82 -34.49
CA ARG A 96 -6.68 -4.38 -33.66
C ARG A 96 -5.42 -3.52 -33.74
N GLU A 97 -5.03 -3.11 -34.95
CA GLU A 97 -3.91 -2.18 -35.16
C GLU A 97 -4.20 -0.80 -34.53
N SER A 98 -5.44 -0.32 -34.60
CA SER A 98 -5.85 0.92 -33.90
C SER A 98 -5.82 0.78 -32.37
N MET A 99 -6.21 -0.37 -31.82
CA MET A 99 -6.15 -0.63 -30.38
C MET A 99 -4.70 -0.76 -29.90
N GLU A 100 -3.84 -1.44 -30.65
CA GLU A 100 -2.41 -1.55 -30.36
C GLU A 100 -1.71 -0.20 -30.48
N ALA A 101 -2.04 0.60 -31.50
CA ALA A 101 -1.53 1.97 -31.63
C ALA A 101 -2.00 2.88 -30.48
N ARG A 102 -3.28 2.78 -30.06
CA ARG A 102 -3.80 3.49 -28.88
C ARG A 102 -3.16 3.02 -27.59
N ASN A 103 -2.94 1.72 -27.42
CA ASN A 103 -2.30 1.18 -26.23
C ASN A 103 -0.81 1.56 -26.19
N ALA A 104 -0.12 1.55 -27.33
CA ALA A 104 1.26 2.03 -27.45
C ALA A 104 1.37 3.55 -27.20
N ALA A 105 0.38 4.34 -27.67
CA ALA A 105 0.29 5.76 -27.35
C ALA A 105 0.01 5.98 -25.85
N PHE A 106 -0.93 5.22 -25.28
CA PHE A 106 -1.24 5.25 -23.85
C PHE A 106 -0.03 4.87 -23.00
N GLN A 107 0.71 3.81 -23.35
CA GLN A 107 1.95 3.40 -22.68
C GLN A 107 3.05 4.46 -22.79
N LYS A 108 3.11 5.23 -23.89
CA LYS A 108 4.01 6.38 -24.01
C LYS A 108 3.56 7.58 -23.17
N GLU A 109 2.26 7.72 -22.93
CA GLU A 109 1.68 8.72 -22.02
C GLU A 109 1.78 8.33 -20.55
N ILE A 110 2.01 7.05 -20.22
CA ILE A 110 2.39 6.61 -18.87
C ILE A 110 3.81 7.09 -18.62
N THR A 111 3.94 8.36 -18.24
CA THR A 111 5.13 8.83 -17.52
C THR A 111 5.13 8.09 -16.20
N GLN A 112 6.20 7.33 -15.94
CA GLN A 112 6.45 6.74 -14.65
C GLN A 112 6.58 7.89 -13.63
N VAL A 113 5.46 8.25 -12.99
CA VAL A 113 5.49 9.17 -11.85
C VAL A 113 6.24 8.40 -10.78
N ASP A 114 7.35 8.97 -10.32
CA ASP A 114 8.21 8.40 -9.30
C ASP A 114 7.37 7.69 -8.21
N ASN A 115 7.55 6.37 -8.09
CA ASN A 115 6.85 5.52 -7.12
C ASN A 115 7.30 5.82 -5.67
N SER A 116 8.13 6.84 -5.46
CA SER A 116 8.45 7.41 -4.15
C SER A 116 7.33 8.31 -3.59
N LEU A 117 6.08 8.18 -4.06
CA LEU A 117 4.94 8.86 -3.46
C LEU A 117 4.85 8.43 -1.99
N GLU A 118 5.37 9.27 -1.10
CA GLU A 118 5.03 9.20 0.32
C GLU A 118 3.53 9.41 0.42
N LEU A 119 2.81 8.31 0.59
CA LEU A 119 1.37 8.34 0.67
C LEU A 119 0.97 9.23 1.86
N PRO A 120 -0.10 10.04 1.69
CA PRO A 120 -0.65 10.82 2.78
C PRO A 120 -0.88 9.97 4.03
N ALA A 121 -0.46 10.51 5.17
CA ALA A 121 -0.74 9.93 6.47
C ALA A 121 -1.98 10.59 7.06
N TYR A 122 -2.94 9.76 7.44
CA TYR A 122 -4.24 10.22 7.91
C TYR A 122 -4.54 9.77 9.33
N SER A 123 -5.24 10.63 10.07
CA SER A 123 -5.66 10.41 11.44
C SER A 123 -6.95 9.60 11.57
N GLY A 124 -7.78 9.58 10.53
CA GLY A 124 -9.15 9.07 10.58
C GLY A 124 -10.17 10.15 10.98
N MET A 125 -9.72 11.34 11.39
CA MET A 125 -10.58 12.51 11.58
C MET A 125 -10.74 13.24 10.25
N TYR A 126 -11.76 12.86 9.49
CA TYR A 126 -11.96 13.35 8.11
C TYR A 126 -11.89 14.87 7.96
N GLY A 127 -12.47 15.64 8.89
CA GLY A 127 -12.40 17.11 8.83
C GLY A 127 -10.96 17.64 8.91
N ALA A 128 -10.17 17.11 9.84
CA ALA A 128 -8.77 17.48 10.00
C ALA A 128 -7.90 16.96 8.84
N ASP A 129 -8.09 15.70 8.45
CA ASP A 129 -7.36 15.08 7.34
C ASP A 129 -7.60 15.83 6.02
N LYS A 130 -8.85 16.27 5.78
CA LYS A 130 -9.20 17.06 4.60
C LYS A 130 -8.61 18.46 4.64
N ALA A 131 -8.62 19.12 5.79
CA ALA A 131 -8.00 20.44 5.94
C ALA A 131 -6.49 20.36 5.69
N VAL A 132 -5.79 19.36 6.23
CA VAL A 132 -4.37 19.11 5.96
C VAL A 132 -4.13 18.85 4.48
N ALA A 133 -4.87 17.92 3.87
CA ALA A 133 -4.71 17.59 2.45
C ALA A 133 -4.97 18.79 1.53
N SER A 134 -5.98 19.63 1.85
CA SER A 134 -6.28 20.84 1.09
C SER A 134 -5.17 21.89 1.22
N ALA A 135 -4.63 22.08 2.42
CA ALA A 135 -3.61 23.09 2.69
C ALA A 135 -2.29 22.81 1.94
N VAL A 136 -1.95 21.53 1.75
CA VAL A 136 -0.71 21.11 1.09
C VAL A 136 -0.88 20.78 -0.40
N GLU A 137 -2.10 20.89 -0.94
CA GLU A 137 -2.43 20.47 -2.32
C GLU A 137 -1.55 21.14 -3.38
N ASN A 138 -1.16 22.41 -3.15
CA ASN A 138 -0.34 23.20 -4.06
C ASN A 138 1.12 23.32 -3.60
N CYS A 139 1.52 22.65 -2.52
CA CYS A 139 2.90 22.63 -2.05
C CYS A 139 3.75 21.65 -2.88
N SER A 140 5.06 21.80 -2.82
CA SER A 140 6.01 20.83 -3.40
C SER A 140 5.88 19.45 -2.75
N LYS A 141 6.39 18.40 -3.41
CA LYS A 141 6.34 17.04 -2.86
C LYS A 141 7.13 16.92 -1.56
N GLU A 142 8.22 17.68 -1.45
CA GLU A 142 9.08 17.74 -0.27
C GLU A 142 8.35 18.37 0.92
N GLU A 143 7.60 19.45 0.70
CA GLU A 143 6.77 20.10 1.71
C GLU A 143 5.56 19.24 2.12
N GLN A 144 4.91 18.58 1.16
CA GLN A 144 3.85 17.60 1.44
C GLN A 144 4.39 16.45 2.29
N GLY A 145 5.53 15.88 1.89
CA GLY A 145 6.24 14.83 2.62
C GLY A 145 6.55 15.25 4.05
N PHE A 146 7.08 16.46 4.24
CA PHE A 146 7.34 17.04 5.56
C PHE A 146 6.10 17.08 6.44
N VAL A 147 4.97 17.57 5.92
CA VAL A 147 3.71 17.65 6.69
C VAL A 147 3.19 16.26 7.06
N TYR A 148 3.16 15.33 6.11
CA TYR A 148 2.71 13.97 6.40
C TYR A 148 3.70 13.20 7.30
N ASP A 149 4.98 13.57 7.29
CA ASP A 149 5.98 13.05 8.23
C ASP A 149 5.72 13.51 9.66
N ILE A 150 5.22 14.73 9.87
CA ILE A 150 4.79 15.15 11.22
C ILE A 150 3.73 14.19 11.75
N ILE A 151 2.74 13.86 10.92
CA ILE A 151 1.68 12.92 11.32
C ILE A 151 2.25 11.52 11.59
N ARG A 152 3.13 11.00 10.73
CA ARG A 152 3.71 9.65 10.87
C ARG A 152 4.69 9.51 12.03
N GLN A 153 5.53 10.52 12.23
CA GLN A 153 6.73 10.41 13.05
C GLN A 153 6.60 11.11 14.40
N ASN A 154 5.74 12.13 14.51
CA ASN A 154 5.55 12.91 15.72
C ASN A 154 4.20 12.62 16.40
N PHE A 155 3.11 12.53 15.62
CA PHE A 155 1.77 12.36 16.17
C PHE A 155 1.36 10.88 16.31
N LEU A 156 1.16 10.19 15.19
CA LEU A 156 0.53 8.87 15.13
C LEU A 156 1.57 7.75 14.96
N VAL A 157 2.55 7.73 15.86
CA VAL A 157 3.62 6.72 15.90
C VAL A 157 3.04 5.35 16.25
N GLY A 158 3.22 4.35 15.39
CA GLY A 158 2.61 3.03 15.58
C GLY A 158 3.12 2.24 16.81
N ASN A 159 4.38 2.43 17.19
CA ASN A 159 4.97 1.77 18.36
C ASN A 159 5.91 2.72 19.12
N THR A 160 5.75 2.76 20.44
CA THR A 160 6.46 3.64 21.38
C THR A 160 7.28 2.85 22.40
N GLY A 161 7.56 1.56 22.17
CA GLY A 161 8.29 0.71 23.12
C GLY A 161 9.72 1.17 23.43
N SER A 162 10.27 2.10 22.62
CA SER A 162 11.58 2.71 22.82
C SER A 162 11.54 4.12 23.42
N MET A 163 10.39 4.64 23.84
CA MET A 163 10.22 5.98 24.42
C MET A 163 9.37 5.94 25.68
N THR A 164 9.62 6.84 26.62
CA THR A 164 8.71 7.04 27.76
C THR A 164 7.45 7.81 27.35
N GLU A 165 6.44 7.86 28.23
CA GLU A 165 5.24 8.67 27.96
C GLU A 165 5.57 10.16 27.91
N GLU A 166 6.49 10.64 28.75
CA GLU A 166 6.97 12.02 28.72
C GLU A 166 7.68 12.34 27.40
N GLU A 167 8.55 11.44 26.94
CA GLU A 167 9.20 11.53 25.63
C GLU A 167 8.18 11.53 24.48
N ARG A 168 7.15 10.69 24.56
CA ARG A 168 6.08 10.63 23.56
C ARG A 168 5.30 11.94 23.49
N GLN A 169 4.92 12.51 24.62
CA GLN A 169 4.22 13.80 24.68
C GLN A 169 5.09 14.94 24.18
N ALA A 170 6.38 14.96 24.54
CA ALA A 170 7.33 15.93 24.00
C ALA A 170 7.55 15.77 22.49
N ASN A 171 7.53 14.54 21.95
CA ASN A 171 7.62 14.30 20.51
C ASN A 171 6.39 14.88 19.77
N ILE A 172 5.20 14.82 20.38
CA ILE A 172 4.00 15.49 19.84
C ILE A 172 4.19 17.02 19.87
N SER A 173 4.73 17.56 20.96
CA SER A 173 5.07 18.99 21.07
C SER A 173 6.03 19.44 19.96
N LEU A 174 7.06 18.64 19.66
CA LEU A 174 7.96 18.87 18.52
C LEU A 174 7.21 18.85 17.18
N GLY A 175 6.27 17.91 16.99
CA GLY A 175 5.42 17.86 15.80
C GLY A 175 4.60 19.13 15.61
N MET A 176 4.05 19.71 16.68
CA MET A 176 3.35 20.99 16.61
C MET A 176 4.27 22.14 16.19
N LYS A 177 5.51 22.18 16.69
CA LYS A 177 6.48 23.18 16.23
C LYS A 177 6.88 23.03 14.78
N LYS A 178 6.95 21.79 14.27
CA LYS A 178 7.12 21.55 12.83
C LYS A 178 5.90 22.02 12.02
N ALA A 179 4.68 21.87 12.56
CA ALA A 179 3.47 22.38 11.91
C ALA A 179 3.42 23.91 11.90
N GLU A 180 3.83 24.58 12.99
CA GLU A 180 4.00 26.02 13.05
C GLU A 180 5.03 26.51 12.02
N TYR A 181 6.19 25.84 11.92
CA TYR A 181 7.18 26.10 10.87
C TYR A 181 6.58 26.01 9.46
N ALA A 182 5.84 24.93 9.17
CA ALA A 182 5.18 24.76 7.88
C ALA A 182 4.21 25.92 7.58
N THR A 183 3.42 26.30 8.59
CA THR A 183 2.45 27.39 8.54
C THR A 183 3.09 28.70 8.13
N GLU A 184 4.23 29.03 8.73
CA GLU A 184 4.93 30.30 8.51
C GLU A 184 5.68 30.34 7.17
N ASN A 185 6.21 29.20 6.71
CA ASN A 185 7.20 29.18 5.62
C ASN A 185 6.61 28.81 4.25
N PHE A 186 5.62 27.91 4.18
CA PHE A 186 5.15 27.40 2.88
C PHE A 186 3.65 27.10 2.78
N ILE A 187 2.90 27.06 3.88
CA ILE A 187 1.44 26.94 3.80
C ILE A 187 0.84 28.29 3.35
N PRO A 188 -0.06 28.31 2.35
CA PRO A 188 -0.73 29.52 1.88
C PRO A 188 -1.47 30.24 3.01
N GLU A 189 -1.45 31.58 3.02
CA GLU A 189 -2.00 32.39 4.12
C GLU A 189 -3.45 32.05 4.47
N ASP A 190 -4.30 31.90 3.44
CA ASP A 190 -5.72 31.56 3.58
C ASP A 190 -5.95 30.18 4.21
N SER A 191 -4.96 29.28 4.12
CA SER A 191 -5.01 27.92 4.65
C SER A 191 -4.30 27.76 5.99
N ARG A 192 -3.53 28.76 6.45
CA ARG A 192 -2.71 28.68 7.68
C ARG A 192 -3.52 28.31 8.92
N LYS A 193 -4.62 29.02 9.17
CA LYS A 193 -5.44 28.79 10.36
C LYS A 193 -6.15 27.43 10.32
N PRO A 194 -6.90 27.06 9.25
CA PRO A 194 -7.50 25.73 9.15
C PRO A 194 -6.49 24.59 9.23
N PHE A 195 -5.31 24.77 8.64
CA PHE A 195 -4.21 23.80 8.72
C PHE A 195 -3.73 23.60 10.16
N LEU A 196 -3.46 24.68 10.89
CA LEU A 196 -2.94 24.59 12.24
C LEU A 196 -3.98 24.01 13.22
N GLU A 197 -5.26 24.40 13.09
CA GLU A 197 -6.37 23.82 13.87
C GLU A 197 -6.52 22.32 13.60
N ALA A 198 -6.32 21.89 12.35
CA ALA A 198 -6.34 20.48 11.97
C ALA A 198 -5.14 19.71 12.57
N MET A 199 -3.93 20.25 12.45
CA MET A 199 -2.73 19.66 13.05
C MET A 199 -2.83 19.58 14.57
N GLU A 200 -3.36 20.61 15.23
CA GLU A 200 -3.63 20.61 16.67
C GLU A 200 -4.63 19.52 17.05
N SER A 201 -5.71 19.35 16.27
CA SER A 201 -6.70 18.28 16.50
C SER A 201 -6.05 16.90 16.41
N ILE A 202 -5.19 16.67 15.40
CA ILE A 202 -4.44 15.42 15.23
C ILE A 202 -3.43 15.23 16.37
N ALA A 203 -2.74 16.28 16.81
CA ALA A 203 -1.84 16.22 17.95
C ALA A 203 -2.58 15.87 19.25
N LYS A 204 -3.79 16.41 19.46
CA LYS A 204 -4.63 16.06 20.62
C LYS A 204 -5.07 14.60 20.57
N LEU A 205 -5.44 14.10 19.39
CA LEU A 205 -5.75 12.69 19.19
C LEU A 205 -4.54 11.82 19.54
N ALA A 206 -3.36 12.21 19.03
CA ALA A 206 -2.12 11.55 19.35
C ALA A 206 -1.84 11.53 20.85
N SER A 207 -2.02 12.66 21.53
CA SER A 207 -1.79 12.79 22.98
C SER A 207 -2.73 11.88 23.79
N ALA A 208 -3.99 11.75 23.38
CA ALA A 208 -4.99 10.88 24.03
C ALA A 208 -4.78 9.37 23.79
N GLY A 209 -3.93 9.01 22.82
CA GLY A 209 -3.62 7.61 22.49
C GLY A 209 -3.00 6.84 23.66
N LYS A 210 -3.22 5.52 23.67
CA LYS A 210 -2.74 4.62 24.71
C LYS A 210 -1.83 3.55 24.13
N ALA A 211 -0.71 3.30 24.79
CA ALA A 211 0.18 2.19 24.45
C ALA A 211 -0.30 0.90 25.13
N ASP A 212 -0.22 -0.23 24.42
CA ASP A 212 -0.30 -1.56 25.03
C ASP A 212 1.04 -1.93 25.73
N ASN A 213 1.09 -3.11 26.36
CA ASN A 213 2.29 -3.58 27.06
C ASN A 213 3.51 -3.79 26.14
N ASN A 214 3.31 -3.86 24.83
CA ASN A 214 4.35 -3.99 23.81
C ASN A 214 4.70 -2.63 23.16
N GLY A 215 4.11 -1.55 23.65
CA GLY A 215 4.28 -0.20 23.11
C GLY A 215 3.46 0.08 21.85
N ASN A 216 2.57 -0.80 21.41
CA ASN A 216 1.73 -0.50 20.24
C ASN A 216 0.66 0.52 20.60
N MET A 217 0.51 1.55 19.76
CA MET A 217 -0.42 2.65 20.03
C MET A 217 -1.83 2.34 19.52
N ASP A 218 -2.81 2.60 20.37
CA ASP A 218 -4.23 2.69 20.02
C ASP A 218 -4.70 4.14 20.24
N TYR A 219 -5.19 4.76 19.17
CA TYR A 219 -5.69 6.14 19.17
C TYR A 219 -7.22 6.21 19.25
N GLY A 220 -7.92 5.07 19.38
CA GLY A 220 -9.38 5.02 19.55
C GLY A 220 -10.22 5.44 18.33
N VAL A 221 -9.57 5.89 17.26
CA VAL A 221 -10.20 6.26 15.98
C VAL A 221 -9.83 5.23 14.92
N GLY A 222 -10.83 4.76 14.17
CA GLY A 222 -10.59 3.85 13.05
C GLY A 222 -9.74 4.53 11.97
N LYS A 223 -8.80 3.78 11.36
CA LYS A 223 -8.03 4.31 10.23
C LYS A 223 -8.98 4.67 9.10
N GLY A 224 -9.08 5.97 8.81
CA GLY A 224 -9.91 6.49 7.73
C GLY A 224 -9.44 5.91 6.39
N THR A 225 -10.38 5.34 5.64
CA THR A 225 -10.15 5.04 4.22
C THR A 225 -10.64 6.23 3.40
N TYR A 226 -9.80 6.72 2.49
CA TYR A 226 -10.11 7.90 1.68
C TYR A 226 -9.94 7.58 0.20
N LEU A 227 -10.82 8.15 -0.62
CA LEU A 227 -10.67 8.22 -2.07
C LEU A 227 -10.36 9.66 -2.47
N GLY A 228 -9.61 9.84 -3.55
CA GLY A 228 -9.23 11.17 -4.05
C GLY A 228 -7.93 11.70 -3.45
N HIS A 229 -7.62 12.98 -3.73
CA HIS A 229 -6.45 13.69 -3.25
C HIS A 229 -6.79 15.13 -2.90
N GLY A 230 -5.95 15.77 -2.07
CA GLY A 230 -6.06 17.19 -1.75
C GLY A 230 -7.44 17.58 -1.20
N SER A 231 -8.00 18.66 -1.74
CA SER A 231 -9.35 19.13 -1.39
C SER A 231 -10.49 18.19 -1.80
N ASN A 232 -10.22 17.22 -2.67
CA ASN A 232 -11.20 16.27 -3.20
C ASN A 232 -11.25 14.94 -2.45
N ILE A 233 -10.59 14.82 -1.30
CA ILE A 233 -10.68 13.57 -0.53
C ILE A 233 -12.11 13.33 -0.03
N VAL A 234 -12.54 12.08 -0.12
CA VAL A 234 -13.85 11.58 0.33
C VAL A 234 -13.62 10.44 1.30
N LYS A 235 -14.20 10.53 2.50
CA LYS A 235 -14.19 9.44 3.48
C LYS A 235 -15.02 8.27 2.96
N THR A 236 -14.42 7.09 2.97
CA THR A 236 -15.11 5.82 2.78
C THR A 236 -15.15 5.04 4.09
N THR A 237 -16.22 4.28 4.27
CA THR A 237 -16.36 3.38 5.41
C THR A 237 -15.62 2.08 5.16
N ASN A 238 -14.85 1.62 6.15
CA ASN A 238 -14.22 0.31 6.10
C ASN A 238 -15.26 -0.78 6.35
N ALA A 239 -15.89 -1.27 5.28
CA ALA A 239 -16.95 -2.28 5.35
C ALA A 239 -16.51 -3.58 6.04
N LEU A 240 -15.23 -3.96 5.92
CA LEU A 240 -14.71 -5.17 6.55
C LEU A 240 -14.56 -5.00 8.07
N ASP A 241 -14.07 -3.85 8.52
CA ASP A 241 -13.98 -3.55 9.95
C ASP A 241 -15.35 -3.30 10.58
N MET A 242 -16.27 -2.67 9.83
CA MET A 242 -17.68 -2.56 10.21
C MET A 242 -18.30 -3.96 10.40
N MET A 243 -18.06 -4.89 9.47
CA MET A 243 -18.50 -6.28 9.62
C MET A 243 -17.90 -6.92 10.86
N ARG A 244 -16.59 -6.78 11.08
CA ARG A 244 -15.91 -7.31 12.27
C ARG A 244 -16.52 -6.80 13.58
N THR A 245 -16.85 -5.51 13.63
CA THR A 245 -17.29 -4.82 14.84
C THR A 245 -18.78 -5.00 15.11
N MET A 246 -19.60 -5.03 14.06
CA MET A 246 -21.06 -5.04 14.18
C MET A 246 -21.71 -6.39 13.86
N ASP A 247 -20.99 -7.29 13.17
CA ASP A 247 -21.47 -8.63 12.79
C ASP A 247 -20.32 -9.64 12.78
N GLY A 248 -19.81 -9.97 13.97
CA GLY A 248 -18.69 -10.91 14.13
C GLY A 248 -18.95 -12.31 13.55
N SER A 249 -20.23 -12.69 13.39
CA SER A 249 -20.62 -13.95 12.75
C SER A 249 -20.35 -13.93 11.25
N ALA A 250 -20.78 -12.86 10.56
CA ALA A 250 -20.47 -12.65 9.15
C ALA A 250 -18.96 -12.49 8.91
N TYR A 251 -18.26 -11.81 9.83
CA TYR A 251 -16.80 -11.68 9.74
C TYR A 251 -16.08 -13.04 9.83
N THR A 252 -16.54 -13.94 10.68
CA THR A 252 -15.97 -15.30 10.80
C THR A 252 -16.17 -16.09 9.50
N GLU A 253 -17.35 -15.99 8.89
CA GLU A 253 -17.63 -16.65 7.61
C GLU A 253 -16.83 -16.03 6.46
N TYR A 254 -16.72 -14.70 6.41
CA TYR A 254 -15.81 -14.00 5.50
C TYR A 254 -14.38 -14.52 5.64
N GLN A 255 -13.88 -14.66 6.88
CA GLN A 255 -12.54 -15.18 7.12
C GLN A 255 -12.37 -16.62 6.62
N LYS A 256 -13.39 -17.47 6.76
CA LYS A 256 -13.38 -18.85 6.27
C LYS A 256 -13.31 -18.90 4.75
N ILE A 257 -14.20 -18.18 4.05
CA ILE A 257 -14.17 -18.02 2.58
C ILE A 257 -12.81 -17.49 2.13
N SER A 258 -12.27 -16.52 2.86
CA SER A 258 -10.97 -15.92 2.58
C SER A 258 -9.80 -16.84 2.88
N LYS A 259 -9.96 -18.03 3.50
CA LYS A 259 -8.90 -18.98 3.88
C LYS A 259 -8.94 -20.30 3.12
N GLU A 260 -10.07 -20.64 2.50
CA GLU A 260 -10.22 -21.86 1.71
C GLU A 260 -9.19 -21.89 0.56
N SER A 261 -8.29 -22.87 0.61
CA SER A 261 -6.98 -22.85 -0.03
C SER A 261 -6.96 -23.31 -1.50
N SER A 262 -8.09 -23.72 -2.07
CA SER A 262 -8.14 -24.46 -3.35
C SER A 262 -8.96 -23.81 -4.47
N ASN A 263 -9.56 -22.62 -4.27
CA ASN A 263 -10.46 -22.03 -5.26
C ASN A 263 -9.81 -20.84 -5.98
N GLU A 264 -9.67 -20.90 -7.31
CA GLU A 264 -9.16 -19.80 -8.15
C GLU A 264 -10.02 -18.52 -7.97
N ASP A 265 -11.30 -18.68 -7.63
CA ASP A 265 -12.25 -17.59 -7.40
C ASP A 265 -12.28 -17.06 -5.95
N ARG A 266 -11.34 -17.46 -5.08
CA ARG A 266 -11.34 -17.11 -3.64
C ARG A 266 -11.50 -15.60 -3.37
N GLN A 267 -10.74 -14.77 -4.07
CA GLN A 267 -10.80 -13.32 -3.89
C GLN A 267 -12.15 -12.75 -4.35
N LEU A 268 -12.67 -13.26 -5.48
CA LEU A 268 -13.96 -12.86 -6.02
C LEU A 268 -15.11 -13.29 -5.08
N ASN A 269 -15.03 -14.47 -4.48
CA ASN A 269 -16.03 -14.97 -3.54
C ASN A 269 -16.02 -14.19 -2.23
N ALA A 270 -14.84 -13.86 -1.70
CA ALA A 270 -14.72 -13.00 -0.52
C ALA A 270 -15.29 -11.60 -0.78
N LEU A 271 -15.00 -11.02 -1.94
CA LEU A 271 -15.55 -9.72 -2.35
C LEU A 271 -17.08 -9.78 -2.50
N LYS A 272 -17.61 -10.77 -3.21
CA LYS A 272 -19.07 -10.98 -3.36
C LYS A 272 -19.76 -11.12 -2.00
N TYR A 273 -19.16 -11.87 -1.08
CA TYR A 273 -19.71 -12.05 0.26
C TYR A 273 -19.77 -10.71 1.01
N LEU A 274 -18.68 -9.94 1.01
CA LEU A 274 -18.62 -8.63 1.65
C LEU A 274 -19.65 -7.65 1.06
N THR A 275 -19.77 -7.59 -0.27
CA THR A 275 -20.74 -6.71 -0.95
C THR A 275 -22.18 -7.12 -0.63
N ASN A 276 -22.51 -8.40 -0.70
CA ASN A 276 -23.86 -8.90 -0.40
C ASN A 276 -24.23 -8.67 1.07
N TRP A 277 -23.28 -8.88 1.98
CA TRP A 277 -23.48 -8.58 3.39
C TRP A 277 -23.73 -7.09 3.60
N TYR A 278 -22.91 -6.22 3.02
CA TYR A 278 -23.06 -4.77 3.16
C TYR A 278 -24.41 -4.29 2.63
N GLU A 279 -24.80 -4.73 1.43
CA GLU A 279 -26.10 -4.41 0.84
C GLU A 279 -27.27 -4.88 1.73
N GLY A 280 -27.21 -6.11 2.22
CA GLY A 280 -28.24 -6.67 3.11
C GLY A 280 -28.29 -5.95 4.46
N ALA A 281 -27.14 -5.60 5.02
CA ALA A 281 -27.01 -4.95 6.32
C ALA A 281 -27.55 -3.52 6.29
N VAL A 282 -27.21 -2.74 5.28
CA VAL A 282 -27.74 -1.37 5.07
C VAL A 282 -29.24 -1.40 4.78
N LYS A 283 -29.73 -2.37 3.99
CA LYS A 283 -31.18 -2.53 3.76
C LYS A 283 -31.95 -2.85 5.05
N LYS A 284 -31.39 -3.69 5.91
CA LYS A 284 -32.01 -4.08 7.18
C LYS A 284 -31.91 -2.99 8.24
N ASN A 285 -30.81 -2.26 8.26
CA ASN A 285 -30.56 -1.16 9.19
C ASN A 285 -29.90 0.02 8.45
N PRO A 286 -30.69 0.96 7.91
CA PRO A 286 -30.18 2.08 7.14
C PRO A 286 -29.18 2.98 7.88
N SER A 287 -29.27 3.06 9.22
CA SER A 287 -28.37 3.86 10.06
C SER A 287 -27.14 3.09 10.53
N MET A 288 -26.91 1.85 10.09
CA MET A 288 -25.78 1.03 10.53
C MET A 288 -24.44 1.71 10.28
N VAL A 289 -24.26 2.30 9.10
CA VAL A 289 -23.04 3.02 8.72
C VAL A 289 -22.83 4.23 9.63
N ASP A 290 -23.87 5.06 9.81
CA ASP A 290 -23.81 6.22 10.69
C ASP A 290 -23.46 5.82 12.13
N ASN A 291 -24.08 4.74 12.64
CA ASN A 291 -23.81 4.24 13.99
C ASN A 291 -22.37 3.71 14.15
N TYR A 292 -21.80 3.10 13.10
CA TYR A 292 -20.41 2.65 13.09
C TYR A 292 -19.46 3.85 13.13
N GLU A 293 -19.67 4.82 12.23
CA GLU A 293 -18.80 5.99 12.09
C GLU A 293 -18.86 6.90 13.32
N LYS A 294 -20.04 7.00 13.95
CA LYS A 294 -20.28 7.80 15.16
C LYS A 294 -19.40 7.38 16.34
N GLN A 295 -18.95 6.13 16.40
CA GLN A 295 -18.08 5.65 17.50
C GLN A 295 -16.76 6.43 17.55
N SER A 296 -16.18 6.73 16.38
CA SER A 296 -14.94 7.53 16.30
C SER A 296 -15.20 8.99 16.68
N GLU A 297 -16.35 9.55 16.28
CA GLU A 297 -16.74 10.92 16.63
C GLU A 297 -16.97 11.07 18.14
N GLU A 298 -17.67 10.12 18.76
CA GLU A 298 -17.90 10.10 20.21
C GLU A 298 -16.59 9.93 20.99
N TYR A 299 -15.65 9.13 20.48
CA TYR A 299 -14.31 9.03 21.07
C TYR A 299 -13.57 10.37 21.03
N VAL A 300 -13.57 11.05 19.89
CA VAL A 300 -12.93 12.37 19.71
C VAL A 300 -13.56 13.40 20.62
N GLU A 301 -14.89 13.44 20.69
CA GLU A 301 -15.62 14.37 21.56
C GLU A 301 -15.21 14.22 23.02
N LYS A 302 -15.13 12.96 23.50
CA LYS A 302 -14.95 12.65 24.92
C LYS A 302 -13.50 12.69 25.37
N ASN A 303 -12.56 12.28 24.51
CA ASN A 303 -11.18 12.03 24.92
C ASN A 303 -10.16 12.98 24.27
N VAL A 304 -10.53 13.67 23.19
CA VAL A 304 -9.58 14.44 22.37
C VAL A 304 -9.77 15.95 22.48
N LYS A 305 -11.02 16.46 22.44
CA LYS A 305 -11.27 17.91 22.36
C LYS A 305 -10.61 18.74 23.46
N ASP A 306 -10.70 18.28 24.70
CA ASP A 306 -10.19 18.98 25.88
C ASP A 306 -8.76 18.57 26.25
N GLN A 307 -8.12 17.71 25.44
CA GLN A 307 -6.77 17.24 25.69
C GLN A 307 -5.78 18.41 25.59
N LYS A 308 -4.93 18.55 26.61
CA LYS A 308 -3.86 19.55 26.63
C LYS A 308 -2.61 18.98 25.99
N LEU A 309 -1.99 19.77 25.13
CA LEU A 309 -0.72 19.41 24.52
C LEU A 309 0.43 19.82 25.43
N ASP A 310 1.47 19.00 25.40
CA ASP A 310 2.72 19.27 26.07
C ASP A 310 3.45 20.48 25.44
N ALA A 311 4.18 21.23 26.27
CA ALA A 311 4.84 22.46 25.88
C ALA A 311 6.37 22.37 25.92
N THR A 312 6.96 21.16 25.95
CA THR A 312 8.42 20.95 26.05
C THR A 312 9.20 21.72 24.99
N PHE A 313 8.66 21.84 23.77
CA PHE A 313 9.31 22.54 22.67
C PHE A 313 8.76 23.95 22.42
N SER A 314 8.06 24.58 23.39
CA SER A 314 7.45 25.91 23.22
C SER A 314 8.40 26.99 22.71
N ASP A 315 9.68 26.89 23.10
CA ASP A 315 10.73 27.87 22.84
C ASP A 315 11.47 27.65 21.51
N ILE A 316 11.09 26.62 20.74
CA ILE A 316 11.61 26.42 19.39
C ILE A 316 11.09 27.53 18.47
N LYS A 317 12.02 28.18 17.76
CA LYS A 317 11.73 29.22 16.79
C LYS A 317 11.34 28.62 15.45
N THR A 318 10.29 29.14 14.82
CA THR A 318 9.71 28.59 13.58
C THR A 318 9.84 29.53 12.38
N GLU A 319 10.33 30.75 12.63
CA GLU A 319 10.36 31.87 11.68
C GLU A 319 11.07 31.54 10.35
N ASN A 320 12.12 30.74 10.43
CA ASN A 320 12.91 30.29 9.29
C ASN A 320 13.74 29.06 9.67
N LYS A 321 14.24 28.39 8.63
CA LYS A 321 15.01 27.16 8.74
C LYS A 321 16.21 27.27 9.69
N ALA A 322 17.00 28.34 9.60
CA ALA A 322 18.20 28.49 10.41
C ALA A 322 17.85 28.67 11.90
N ALA A 323 16.84 29.48 12.20
CA ALA A 323 16.34 29.68 13.55
C ALA A 323 15.82 28.37 14.16
N PHE A 324 15.03 27.61 13.39
CA PHE A 324 14.51 26.30 13.81
C PHE A 324 15.65 25.31 14.12
N PHE A 325 16.62 25.20 13.22
CA PHE A 325 17.78 24.31 13.39
C PHE A 325 18.61 24.64 14.63
N GLU A 326 18.94 25.92 14.81
CA GLU A 326 19.75 26.34 15.96
C GLU A 326 18.99 26.17 17.27
N SER A 327 17.69 26.48 17.31
CA SER A 327 16.85 26.19 18.48
C SER A 327 16.83 24.70 18.84
N LEU A 328 16.72 23.80 17.86
CA LEU A 328 16.76 22.35 18.10
C LEU A 328 18.13 21.87 18.60
N LYS A 329 19.23 22.38 18.04
CA LYS A 329 20.58 22.05 18.54
C LYS A 329 20.80 22.54 19.97
N VAL A 330 20.34 23.75 20.29
CA VAL A 330 20.42 24.28 21.66
C VAL A 330 19.61 23.40 22.63
N PHE A 331 18.40 23.00 22.24
CA PHE A 331 17.59 22.07 23.03
C PHE A 331 18.32 20.73 23.24
N GLN A 332 18.90 20.16 22.18
CA GLN A 332 19.66 18.91 22.24
C GLN A 332 20.87 19.01 23.18
N ASN A 333 21.65 20.09 23.08
CA ASN A 333 22.83 20.30 23.91
C ASN A 333 22.48 20.42 25.39
N ASN A 334 21.33 21.03 25.70
CA ASN A 334 20.82 21.14 27.06
C ASN A 334 20.21 19.82 27.57
N ASN A 335 19.76 18.93 26.67
CA ASN A 335 19.06 17.69 26.97
C ASN A 335 19.62 16.49 26.16
N PRO A 336 20.91 16.13 26.32
CA PRO A 336 21.64 15.28 25.37
C PRO A 336 21.06 13.88 25.15
N ASN A 337 20.37 13.31 26.15
CA ASN A 337 19.81 11.96 26.08
C ASN A 337 18.31 11.94 25.74
N PHE A 338 17.59 13.04 25.99
CA PHE A 338 16.14 13.11 25.85
C PHE A 338 15.74 13.18 24.38
N LEU A 339 14.92 12.23 23.91
CA LEU A 339 14.51 12.16 22.49
C LEU A 339 15.68 12.18 21.49
N SER A 340 16.88 11.78 21.92
CA SER A 340 18.11 11.91 21.15
C SER A 340 18.03 11.26 19.76
N SER A 341 17.40 10.09 19.65
CA SER A 341 17.19 9.41 18.36
C SER A 341 16.29 10.21 17.41
N ILE A 342 15.21 10.80 17.93
CA ILE A 342 14.24 11.59 17.15
C ILE A 342 14.88 12.91 16.71
N ILE A 343 15.54 13.61 17.63
CA ILE A 343 16.19 14.89 17.34
C ILE A 343 17.35 14.70 16.36
N ASN A 344 18.16 13.65 16.52
CA ASN A 344 19.21 13.33 15.56
C ASN A 344 18.65 13.03 14.17
N ARG A 345 17.56 12.28 14.08
CA ARG A 345 16.88 12.00 12.81
C ARG A 345 16.37 13.30 12.17
N GLU A 346 15.78 14.19 12.97
CA GLU A 346 15.28 15.49 12.49
C GLU A 346 16.43 16.35 11.97
N LEU A 347 17.52 16.50 12.73
CA LEU A 347 18.70 17.27 12.32
C LEU A 347 19.41 16.68 11.09
N ALA A 348 19.28 15.39 10.86
CA ALA A 348 19.82 14.70 9.68
C ALA A 348 18.84 14.65 8.49
N SER A 349 17.61 15.17 8.63
CA SER A 349 16.61 15.08 7.58
C SER A 349 17.03 15.86 6.33
N LYS A 350 16.82 15.23 5.17
CA LYS A 350 17.14 15.82 3.86
C LYS A 350 16.34 17.08 3.58
N PHE A 351 15.15 17.21 4.16
CA PHE A 351 14.32 18.42 4.04
C PHE A 351 15.12 19.68 4.46
N TRP A 352 15.96 19.54 5.48
CA TRP A 352 16.79 20.62 5.99
C TRP A 352 18.16 20.75 5.31
N SER A 353 18.46 19.90 4.33
CA SER A 353 19.73 19.98 3.59
C SER A 353 19.64 20.84 2.32
N ILE A 354 18.43 21.28 1.94
CA ILE A 354 18.15 22.02 0.69
C ILE A 354 18.28 23.53 0.88
#